data_AF-A0A662HPC5-F1
#
_entry.id   AF-A0A662HPC5-F1
#
_cell.length_a   1.000
_cell.length_b   1.000
_cell.length_c   1.000
_cell.angle_alpha   90.00
_cell.angle_beta   90.00
_cell.angle_gamma   90.00
#
_symmetry.space_group_name_H-M   'P 1'
#
loop_
_entity.id
_entity.type
_entity.pdbx_description
1 polymer ?
#
loop_
_entity_poly.entity_id
_entity_poly.type
_entity_poly.pdbx_seq_one_letter_code
_entity_poly.pdbx_strand_id
1 'polypeptide(L)'
;MKNSPDRNLQFMMKAFRWYYGRYSERIDAPSSLENREFGFTFFRGKGMIRHVSFRDAEEFRKYLVEKVPQHAFYSSAYYRFPSAETMDEKEWLGADLIFDIDVDHIDTPCKVYHDSWLCPKCGASGRGAVSACPHCGNENIKRKTWVCNTCLSVARDEVIKLIDFLLNDFGFSQDELYVTFSGHRGFHVHVESEAVRGMDQDLRREISDYVRGVGLVPEAFTVQAGPRVFKVSVDPEMPGWHGRIARYLLFWLLAADEA
;
A
#
# COMPACT_ATOMS: atom_id res chain seq x y z
N MET A 1 32.02 -6.36 -22.01
CA MET A 1 31.30 -5.25 -22.67
C MET A 1 30.33 -4.64 -21.67
N LYS A 2 30.68 -3.51 -21.03
CA LYS A 2 29.74 -2.78 -20.16
C LYS A 2 28.84 -1.94 -21.08
N ASN A 3 27.54 -2.21 -21.11
CA ASN A 3 26.59 -1.37 -21.86
C ASN A 3 26.71 0.07 -21.34
N SER A 4 26.85 1.05 -22.24
CA SER A 4 26.81 2.46 -21.85
C SER A 4 25.43 2.79 -21.23
N PRO A 5 25.35 3.67 -20.22
CA PRO A 5 24.09 4.05 -19.59
C PRO A 5 22.99 4.45 -20.58
N ASP A 6 23.39 5.11 -21.68
CA ASP A 6 22.50 5.55 -22.75
C ASP A 6 21.87 4.39 -23.55
N ARG A 7 22.60 3.28 -23.77
CA ARG A 7 22.04 2.10 -24.45
C ARG A 7 20.96 1.41 -23.62
N ASN A 8 21.18 1.28 -22.31
CA ASN A 8 20.18 0.70 -21.41
C ASN A 8 18.94 1.59 -21.33
N LEU A 9 19.12 2.91 -21.26
CA LEU A 9 18.01 3.87 -21.26
C LEU A 9 17.17 3.78 -22.53
N GLN A 10 17.82 3.76 -23.70
CA GLN A 10 17.14 3.61 -24.99
C GLN A 10 16.39 2.28 -25.08
N PHE A 11 16.97 1.19 -24.57
CA PHE A 11 16.30 -0.11 -24.50
C PHE A 11 15.04 -0.04 -23.63
N MET A 12 15.12 0.50 -22.41
CA MET A 12 13.97 0.64 -21.52
C MET A 12 12.85 1.48 -22.15
N MET A 13 13.18 2.63 -22.74
CA MET A 13 12.19 3.48 -23.41
C MET A 13 11.51 2.76 -24.59
N LYS A 14 12.27 1.97 -25.37
CA LYS A 14 11.68 1.14 -26.44
C LYS A 14 10.76 0.06 -25.89
N ALA A 15 11.17 -0.61 -24.80
CA ALA A 15 10.36 -1.65 -24.16
C ALA A 15 9.06 -1.09 -23.57
N PHE A 16 9.11 0.04 -22.87
CA PHE A 16 7.92 0.71 -22.32
C PHE A 16 6.99 1.19 -23.42
N ARG A 17 7.51 1.82 -24.49
CA ARG A 17 6.69 2.22 -25.63
C ARG A 17 6.01 1.02 -26.28
N TRP A 18 6.75 -0.07 -26.46
CA TRP A 18 6.19 -1.31 -26.99
C TRP A 18 5.09 -1.87 -26.08
N TYR A 19 5.30 -1.88 -24.76
CA TYR A 19 4.29 -2.32 -23.80
C TYR A 19 3.02 -1.46 -23.86
N TYR A 20 3.18 -0.14 -23.77
CA TYR A 20 2.06 0.80 -23.85
C TYR A 20 1.29 0.69 -25.17
N GLY A 21 1.98 0.44 -26.29
CA GLY A 21 1.32 0.27 -27.59
C GLY A 21 0.68 -1.11 -27.77
N ARG A 22 1.35 -2.18 -27.34
CA ARG A 22 0.91 -3.58 -27.55
C ARG A 22 -0.24 -3.97 -26.65
N TYR A 23 -0.25 -3.44 -25.42
CA TYR A 23 -1.20 -3.77 -24.37
C TYR A 23 -2.03 -2.57 -23.94
N SER A 24 -2.18 -1.55 -24.79
CA SER A 24 -2.95 -0.33 -24.51
C SER A 24 -4.35 -0.63 -23.96
N GLU A 25 -5.06 -1.58 -24.56
CA GLU A 25 -6.41 -2.00 -24.16
C GLU A 25 -6.46 -2.67 -22.77
N ARG A 26 -5.34 -3.22 -22.29
CA ARG A 26 -5.24 -3.82 -20.94
C ARG A 26 -4.87 -2.80 -19.86
N ILE A 27 -4.63 -1.56 -20.25
CA ILE A 27 -4.37 -0.47 -19.30
C ILE A 27 -5.73 0.13 -18.96
N ASP A 28 -6.20 -0.21 -17.78
CA ASP A 28 -7.46 0.31 -17.25
C ASP A 28 -7.32 1.80 -16.95
N ALA A 29 -8.32 2.56 -17.40
CA ALA A 29 -8.48 3.94 -16.97
C ALA A 29 -9.19 3.95 -15.61
N PRO A 30 -8.81 4.82 -14.68
CA PRO A 30 -9.52 4.95 -13.41
C PRO A 30 -10.96 5.41 -13.64
N SER A 31 -11.84 5.09 -12.69
CA SER A 31 -13.22 5.61 -12.66
C SER A 31 -13.22 7.14 -12.64
N SER A 32 -14.21 7.76 -13.30
CA SER A 32 -14.31 9.23 -13.40
C SER A 32 -13.00 9.92 -13.79
N LEU A 33 -12.28 9.35 -14.76
CA LEU A 33 -10.96 9.78 -15.22
C LEU A 33 -10.92 11.29 -15.52
N GLU A 34 -12.00 11.85 -16.05
CA GLU A 34 -12.15 13.27 -16.38
C GLU A 34 -12.10 14.19 -15.16
N ASN A 35 -12.35 13.67 -13.96
CA ASN A 35 -12.28 14.38 -12.70
C ASN A 35 -10.97 14.12 -11.95
N ARG A 36 -10.03 13.36 -12.51
CA ARG A 36 -8.78 13.01 -11.83
C ARG A 36 -7.58 13.76 -12.37
N GLU A 37 -6.69 14.16 -11.46
CA GLU A 37 -5.37 14.66 -11.82
C GLU A 37 -4.44 13.48 -12.06
N PHE A 38 -3.66 13.53 -13.13
CA PHE A 38 -2.60 12.59 -13.44
C PHE A 38 -1.22 13.19 -13.18
N GLY A 39 -0.32 12.34 -12.68
CA GLY A 39 1.08 12.64 -12.44
C GLY A 39 1.98 11.65 -13.16
N PHE A 40 3.08 12.13 -13.75
CA PHE A 40 4.01 11.29 -14.51
C PHE A 40 5.46 11.63 -14.20
N THR A 41 6.30 10.61 -14.09
CA THR A 41 7.77 10.79 -14.14
C THR A 41 8.30 10.13 -15.40
N PHE A 42 9.34 10.72 -15.99
CA PHE A 42 9.90 10.25 -17.25
C PHE A 42 11.33 9.78 -17.07
N PHE A 43 11.77 8.88 -17.96
CA PHE A 43 13.14 8.39 -18.04
C PHE A 43 14.19 9.50 -18.21
N ARG A 44 13.76 10.64 -18.78
CA ARG A 44 14.58 11.84 -18.97
C ARG A 44 13.88 13.02 -18.31
N GLY A 45 14.65 13.86 -17.62
CA GLY A 45 14.15 14.99 -16.85
C GLY A 45 14.28 14.77 -15.35
N LYS A 46 13.99 15.82 -14.57
CA LYS A 46 13.95 15.75 -13.11
C LYS A 46 12.55 16.11 -12.64
N GLY A 47 12.04 15.33 -11.69
CA GLY A 47 10.75 15.58 -11.05
C GLY A 47 9.57 14.89 -11.73
N MET A 48 8.38 15.17 -11.18
CA MET A 48 7.10 14.68 -11.65
C MET A 48 6.36 15.81 -12.36
N ILE A 49 5.82 15.51 -13.55
CA ILE A 49 4.86 16.37 -14.24
C ILE A 49 3.49 16.11 -13.62
N ARG A 50 2.78 17.16 -13.26
CA ARG A 50 1.47 17.14 -12.57
C ARG A 50 0.46 18.00 -13.33
N HIS A 51 -0.77 18.10 -12.80
CA HIS A 51 -1.84 18.91 -13.39
C HIS A 51 -2.22 18.47 -14.81
N VAL A 52 -2.05 17.17 -15.10
CA VAL A 52 -2.49 16.58 -16.36
C VAL A 52 -3.88 16.00 -16.14
N SER A 53 -4.77 16.18 -17.10
CA SER A 53 -6.08 15.54 -17.13
C SER A 53 -6.35 15.02 -18.53
N PHE A 54 -7.24 14.04 -18.62
CA PHE A 54 -7.65 13.44 -19.89
C PHE A 54 -9.16 13.50 -19.99
N ARG A 55 -9.68 13.59 -21.21
CA ARG A 55 -11.13 13.62 -21.46
C ARG A 55 -11.74 12.22 -21.47
N ASP A 56 -10.95 11.22 -21.86
CA ASP A 56 -11.37 9.84 -22.03
C ASP A 56 -10.16 8.87 -21.94
N ALA A 57 -10.45 7.57 -21.87
CA ALA A 57 -9.44 6.52 -21.78
C ALA A 57 -8.58 6.40 -23.05
N GLU A 58 -9.07 6.81 -24.23
CA GLU A 58 -8.33 6.76 -25.48
C GLU A 58 -7.20 7.79 -25.47
N GLU A 59 -7.51 9.03 -25.08
CA GLU A 59 -6.54 10.12 -24.93
C GLU A 59 -5.44 9.75 -23.92
N PHE A 60 -5.84 9.20 -22.77
CA PHE A 60 -4.90 8.72 -21.75
C PHE A 60 -3.95 7.66 -22.31
N ARG A 61 -4.46 6.62 -22.97
CA ARG A 61 -3.63 5.55 -23.53
C ARG A 61 -2.72 6.07 -24.64
N LYS A 62 -3.21 6.96 -25.49
CA LYS A 62 -2.40 7.62 -26.53
C LYS A 62 -1.24 8.41 -25.91
N TYR A 63 -1.50 9.14 -24.83
CA TYR A 63 -0.48 9.87 -24.09
C TYR A 63 0.63 8.94 -23.57
N LEU A 64 0.28 7.77 -23.02
CA LEU A 64 1.28 6.80 -22.55
C LEU A 64 2.21 6.31 -23.68
N VAL A 65 1.66 6.02 -24.86
CA VAL A 65 2.44 5.56 -26.02
C VAL A 65 3.37 6.65 -26.54
N GLU A 66 2.87 7.88 -26.61
CA GLU A 66 3.62 9.02 -27.13
C GLU A 66 4.74 9.45 -26.18
N LYS A 67 4.40 9.67 -24.90
CA LYS A 67 5.30 10.27 -23.91
C LYS A 67 6.17 9.24 -23.18
N VAL A 68 5.74 7.98 -23.11
CA VAL A 68 6.49 6.86 -22.52
C VAL A 68 6.96 7.19 -21.09
N PRO A 69 6.01 7.43 -20.17
CA PRO A 69 6.36 7.67 -18.77
C PRO A 69 7.05 6.43 -18.17
N GLN A 70 7.92 6.66 -17.19
CA GLN A 70 8.52 5.63 -16.36
C GLN A 70 7.56 5.23 -15.23
N HIS A 71 6.91 6.22 -14.63
CA HIS A 71 5.87 6.04 -13.62
C HIS A 71 4.67 6.92 -13.97
N ALA A 72 3.47 6.38 -13.75
CA ALA A 72 2.20 7.04 -13.98
C ALA A 72 1.35 6.89 -12.73
N PHE A 73 0.72 7.98 -12.32
CA PHE A 73 -0.11 8.08 -11.13
C PHE A 73 -1.38 8.85 -11.48
N TYR A 74 -2.44 8.64 -10.70
CA TYR A 74 -3.61 9.49 -10.70
C TYR A 74 -4.01 9.80 -9.26
N SER A 75 -4.74 10.90 -9.06
CA SER A 75 -5.18 11.33 -7.74
C SER A 75 -6.27 10.42 -7.19
N SER A 76 -6.19 10.09 -5.91
CA SER A 76 -7.32 9.52 -5.17
C SER A 76 -8.51 10.49 -5.10
N ALA A 77 -8.22 11.78 -5.19
CA ALA A 77 -9.21 12.85 -5.19
C ALA A 77 -9.83 13.07 -6.57
N TYR A 78 -11.07 13.54 -6.54
CA TYR A 78 -11.84 14.02 -7.66
C TYR A 78 -11.91 15.55 -7.62
N TYR A 79 -11.82 16.18 -8.78
CA TYR A 79 -11.79 17.63 -8.96
C TYR A 79 -12.73 18.02 -10.10
N ARG A 80 -13.33 19.22 -10.00
CA ARG A 80 -14.06 19.78 -11.16
C ARG A 80 -13.08 20.19 -12.25
N PHE A 81 -11.92 20.73 -11.87
CA PHE A 81 -10.88 21.21 -12.78
C PHE A 81 -9.51 20.57 -12.44
N PRO A 82 -9.31 19.27 -12.74
CA PRO A 82 -8.12 18.53 -12.30
C PRO A 82 -6.77 19.08 -12.80
N SER A 83 -6.78 19.79 -13.93
CA SER A 83 -5.61 20.43 -14.54
C SER A 83 -5.29 21.84 -14.03
N ALA A 84 -6.11 22.41 -13.12
CA ALA A 84 -5.80 23.68 -12.50
C ALA A 84 -4.50 23.59 -11.66
N GLU A 85 -3.75 24.69 -11.58
CA GLU A 85 -2.44 24.71 -10.92
C GLU A 85 -2.55 24.79 -9.40
N THR A 86 -3.58 25.47 -8.88
CA THR A 86 -3.80 25.65 -7.44
C THR A 86 -4.93 24.78 -6.90
N MET A 87 -4.89 24.43 -5.61
CA MET A 87 -5.91 23.58 -4.99
C MET A 87 -7.29 24.22 -4.95
N ASP A 88 -7.34 25.54 -4.75
CA ASP A 88 -8.60 26.29 -4.71
C ASP A 88 -9.29 26.29 -6.08
N GLU A 89 -8.51 26.47 -7.15
CA GLU A 89 -9.02 26.44 -8.53
C GLU A 89 -9.42 25.04 -9.00
N LYS A 90 -8.86 23.97 -8.42
CA LYS A 90 -9.24 22.60 -8.79
C LYS A 90 -10.68 22.26 -8.43
N GLU A 91 -11.23 22.91 -7.40
CA GLU A 91 -12.53 22.60 -6.79
C GLU A 91 -12.67 21.11 -6.42
N TRP A 92 -12.28 20.76 -5.20
CA TRP A 92 -12.34 19.39 -4.69
C TRP A 92 -13.78 18.86 -4.60
N LEU A 93 -14.01 17.66 -5.12
CA LEU A 93 -15.32 16.99 -5.16
C LEU A 93 -15.41 15.78 -4.21
N GLY A 94 -14.27 15.29 -3.73
CA GLY A 94 -14.22 14.06 -2.95
C GLY A 94 -12.90 13.31 -3.11
N ALA A 95 -12.75 12.19 -2.42
CA ALA A 95 -11.65 11.26 -2.65
C ALA A 95 -11.99 9.82 -2.27
N ASP A 96 -11.41 8.87 -3.00
CA ASP A 96 -11.44 7.44 -2.63
C ASP A 96 -10.74 7.23 -1.29
N LEU A 97 -11.11 6.16 -0.59
CA LEU A 97 -10.35 5.68 0.56
C LEU A 97 -9.36 4.62 0.07
N ILE A 98 -8.06 4.86 0.28
CA ILE A 98 -7.00 3.98 -0.20
C ILE A 98 -6.14 3.53 0.97
N PHE A 99 -5.87 2.23 1.03
CA PHE A 99 -4.92 1.62 1.94
C PHE A 99 -3.70 1.13 1.14
N ASP A 100 -2.50 1.47 1.61
CA ASP A 100 -1.24 1.01 1.04
C ASP A 100 -0.56 0.01 2.00
N ILE A 101 -0.37 -1.22 1.51
CA ILE A 101 0.19 -2.33 2.25
C ILE A 101 1.59 -2.58 1.69
N ASP A 102 2.59 -1.88 2.24
CA ASP A 102 4.01 -2.03 1.86
C ASP A 102 4.72 -3.03 2.78
N VAL A 103 5.29 -4.09 2.19
CA VAL A 103 6.00 -5.13 2.94
C VAL A 103 7.23 -4.62 3.69
N ASP A 104 7.79 -3.48 3.31
CA ASP A 104 8.89 -2.87 4.06
C ASP A 104 8.47 -2.55 5.50
N HIS A 105 7.18 -2.29 5.75
CA HIS A 105 6.61 -2.01 7.08
C HIS A 105 6.04 -3.24 7.80
N ILE A 106 6.09 -4.42 7.17
CA ILE A 106 5.58 -5.66 7.76
C ILE A 106 6.76 -6.50 8.24
N ASP A 107 6.75 -6.96 9.49
CA ASP A 107 7.77 -7.91 9.93
C ASP A 107 7.55 -9.26 9.25
N THR A 108 8.56 -9.75 8.54
CA THR A 108 8.46 -11.00 7.79
C THR A 108 9.66 -11.88 8.12
N PRO A 109 9.45 -13.19 8.34
CA PRO A 109 10.51 -14.10 8.77
C PRO A 109 11.64 -14.23 7.72
N CYS A 110 11.35 -13.89 6.46
CA CYS A 110 12.32 -13.94 5.37
C CYS A 110 13.34 -12.80 5.37
N LYS A 111 13.04 -11.64 5.99
CA LYS A 111 13.90 -10.44 5.92
C LYS A 111 15.32 -10.70 6.41
N VAL A 112 15.47 -11.54 7.43
CA VAL A 112 16.80 -11.92 7.97
C VAL A 112 17.69 -12.64 6.95
N TYR A 113 17.12 -13.23 5.90
CA TYR A 113 17.87 -13.97 4.90
C TYR A 113 18.29 -13.15 3.69
N HIS A 114 17.47 -12.19 3.24
CA HIS A 114 17.69 -11.45 2.00
C HIS A 114 18.00 -9.96 2.18
N ASP A 115 17.57 -9.35 3.28
CA ASP A 115 17.95 -7.97 3.55
C ASP A 115 19.38 -7.92 4.05
N SER A 116 20.07 -6.85 3.67
CA SER A 116 21.45 -6.63 4.08
C SER A 116 21.66 -5.19 4.52
N TRP A 117 22.62 -5.03 5.42
CA TRP A 117 22.97 -3.73 5.96
C TRP A 117 24.48 -3.50 5.86
N LEU A 118 24.85 -2.23 5.71
CA LEU A 118 26.22 -1.74 5.66
C LEU A 118 26.36 -0.53 6.56
N CYS A 119 27.31 -0.56 7.49
CA CYS A 119 27.70 0.58 8.28
C CYS A 119 28.67 1.46 7.47
N PRO A 120 28.29 2.69 7.10
CA PRO A 120 29.16 3.60 6.36
C PRO A 120 30.37 4.08 7.19
N LYS A 121 30.28 4.05 8.53
CA LYS A 121 31.36 4.51 9.44
C LYS A 121 32.53 3.53 9.53
N CYS A 122 32.26 2.26 9.84
CA CYS A 122 33.30 1.25 10.07
C CYS A 122 33.36 0.14 9.01
N GLY A 123 32.49 0.16 7.99
CA GLY A 123 32.44 -0.84 6.93
C GLY A 123 31.85 -2.19 7.32
N ALA A 124 31.43 -2.39 8.58
CA ALA A 124 30.76 -3.60 9.01
C ALA A 124 29.48 -3.83 8.20
N SER A 125 29.18 -5.08 7.87
CA SER A 125 27.97 -5.45 7.13
C SER A 125 27.42 -6.78 7.62
N GLY A 126 26.14 -7.02 7.35
CA GLY A 126 25.46 -8.24 7.77
C GLY A 126 24.11 -8.39 7.09
N ARG A 127 23.36 -9.41 7.52
CA ARG A 127 21.99 -9.66 7.06
C ARG A 127 20.94 -9.19 8.07
N GLY A 128 19.71 -9.07 7.61
CA GLY A 128 18.56 -8.62 8.38
C GLY A 128 18.55 -7.12 8.63
N ALA A 129 17.75 -6.70 9.61
CA ALA A 129 17.60 -5.31 10.00
C ALA A 129 18.30 -5.05 11.33
N VAL A 130 19.07 -3.96 11.38
CA VAL A 130 19.65 -3.44 12.63
C VAL A 130 19.30 -1.96 12.76
N SER A 131 19.04 -1.50 13.99
CA SER A 131 18.81 -0.09 14.32
C SER A 131 20.13 0.69 14.45
N ALA A 132 21.19 0.03 14.91
CA ALA A 132 22.54 0.58 14.98
C ALA A 132 23.60 -0.47 14.65
N CYS A 133 24.79 -0.02 14.24
CA CYS A 133 25.90 -0.90 13.90
C CYS A 133 26.37 -1.66 15.14
N PRO A 134 26.29 -3.01 15.18
CA PRO A 134 26.72 -3.80 16.34
C PRO A 134 28.20 -3.61 16.71
N HIS A 135 29.03 -3.21 15.75
CA HIS A 135 30.47 -3.02 15.94
C HIS A 135 30.87 -1.62 16.46
N CYS A 136 30.15 -0.55 16.11
CA CYS A 136 30.59 0.82 16.40
C CYS A 136 29.50 1.77 16.90
N GLY A 137 28.28 1.25 17.11
CA GLY A 137 27.13 2.02 17.59
C GLY A 137 26.55 3.04 16.61
N ASN A 138 27.06 3.12 15.38
CA ASN A 138 26.56 4.08 14.39
C ASN A 138 25.13 3.74 13.94
N GLU A 139 24.19 4.67 14.12
CA GLU A 139 22.77 4.51 13.77
C GLU A 139 22.49 4.68 12.27
N ASN A 140 23.34 5.43 11.56
CA ASN A 140 23.18 5.61 10.12
C ASN A 140 23.60 4.34 9.37
N ILE A 141 22.65 3.44 9.14
CA ILE A 141 22.87 2.16 8.48
C ILE A 141 22.31 2.19 7.05
N LYS A 142 23.15 1.89 6.07
CA LYS A 142 22.69 1.70 4.68
C LYS A 142 22.03 0.33 4.56
N ARG A 143 20.74 0.31 4.26
CA ARG A 143 19.97 -0.92 4.03
C ARG A 143 19.84 -1.20 2.54
N LYS A 144 19.93 -2.46 2.17
CA LYS A 144 19.57 -2.97 0.85
C LYS A 144 18.50 -4.04 1.07
N THR A 145 17.27 -3.69 0.73
CA THR A 145 16.10 -4.56 0.84
C THR A 145 15.89 -5.33 -0.45
N TRP A 146 15.34 -6.53 -0.33
CA TRP A 146 14.90 -7.35 -1.46
C TRP A 146 13.54 -7.96 -1.15
N VAL A 147 12.60 -7.88 -2.08
CA VAL A 147 11.27 -8.46 -1.88
C VAL A 147 11.23 -9.85 -2.50
N CYS A 148 10.98 -10.86 -1.68
CA CYS A 148 10.82 -12.25 -2.11
C CYS A 148 9.34 -12.68 -2.13
N ASN A 149 9.06 -13.91 -2.58
CA ASN A 149 7.69 -14.44 -2.61
C ASN A 149 7.08 -14.54 -1.21
N THR A 150 7.87 -14.85 -0.18
CA THR A 150 7.38 -14.88 1.20
C THR A 150 6.95 -13.49 1.66
N CYS A 151 7.71 -12.44 1.33
CA CYS A 151 7.32 -11.06 1.59
C CYS A 151 5.94 -10.75 0.98
N LEU A 152 5.76 -11.06 -0.30
CA LEU A 152 4.50 -10.80 -1.00
C LEU A 152 3.33 -11.64 -0.45
N SER A 153 3.58 -12.88 -0.04
CA SER A 153 2.56 -13.72 0.60
C SER A 153 2.08 -13.10 1.91
N VAL A 154 2.98 -12.64 2.78
CA VAL A 154 2.58 -11.98 4.03
C VAL A 154 1.80 -10.69 3.74
N ALA A 155 2.26 -9.86 2.81
CA ALA A 155 1.54 -8.64 2.43
C ALA A 155 0.13 -8.95 1.88
N ARG A 156 -0.01 -10.01 1.08
CA ARG A 156 -1.32 -10.48 0.59
C ARG A 156 -2.20 -10.95 1.75
N ASP A 157 -1.65 -11.65 2.73
CA ASP A 157 -2.43 -12.11 3.88
C ASP A 157 -2.92 -10.93 4.74
N GLU A 158 -2.14 -9.84 4.85
CA GLU A 158 -2.60 -8.58 5.45
C GLU A 158 -3.71 -7.90 4.63
N VAL A 159 -3.63 -7.93 3.29
CA VAL A 159 -4.71 -7.45 2.42
C VAL A 159 -6.00 -8.23 2.64
N ILE A 160 -5.93 -9.56 2.80
CA ILE A 160 -7.11 -10.40 3.06
C ILE A 160 -7.77 -10.00 4.38
N LYS A 161 -6.98 -9.75 5.44
CA LYS A 161 -7.50 -9.25 6.72
C LYS A 161 -8.16 -7.89 6.54
N LEU A 162 -7.54 -6.97 5.80
CA LEU A 162 -8.11 -5.65 5.53
C LEU A 162 -9.44 -5.75 4.79
N ILE A 163 -9.54 -6.58 3.75
CA ILE A 163 -10.79 -6.79 3.01
C ILE A 163 -11.88 -7.31 3.95
N ASP A 164 -11.54 -8.21 4.87
CA ASP A 164 -12.48 -8.70 5.88
C ASP A 164 -13.02 -7.58 6.78
N PHE A 165 -12.18 -6.60 7.18
CA PHE A 165 -12.67 -5.40 7.88
C PHE A 165 -13.62 -4.57 6.99
N LEU A 166 -13.21 -4.31 5.75
CA LEU A 166 -13.98 -3.47 4.81
C LEU A 166 -15.36 -4.06 4.51
N LEU A 167 -15.46 -5.38 4.34
CA LEU A 167 -16.71 -6.07 4.05
C LEU A 167 -17.56 -6.27 5.31
N ASN A 168 -17.00 -6.81 6.38
CA ASN A 168 -17.80 -7.31 7.52
C ASN A 168 -17.99 -6.28 8.64
N ASP A 169 -17.05 -5.34 8.81
CA ASP A 169 -17.13 -4.33 9.85
C ASP A 169 -17.71 -3.02 9.30
N PHE A 170 -17.25 -2.58 8.12
CA PHE A 170 -17.69 -1.33 7.50
C PHE A 170 -18.85 -1.50 6.52
N GLY A 171 -19.16 -2.74 6.09
CA GLY A 171 -20.32 -3.04 5.26
C GLY A 171 -20.20 -2.64 3.79
N PHE A 172 -18.98 -2.41 3.28
CA PHE A 172 -18.76 -2.18 1.85
C PHE A 172 -19.06 -3.46 1.06
N SER A 173 -19.48 -3.30 -0.19
CA SER A 173 -19.67 -4.42 -1.12
C SER A 173 -18.37 -4.75 -1.87
N GLN A 174 -18.27 -5.96 -2.42
CA GLN A 174 -17.11 -6.36 -3.21
C GLN A 174 -16.91 -5.50 -4.47
N ASP A 175 -18.00 -4.99 -5.05
CA ASP A 175 -17.95 -4.15 -6.25
C ASP A 175 -17.42 -2.74 -5.97
N GLU A 176 -17.43 -2.29 -4.71
CA GLU A 176 -16.82 -1.03 -4.27
C GLU A 176 -15.31 -1.17 -3.97
N LEU A 177 -14.78 -2.40 -3.96
CA LEU A 177 -13.39 -2.68 -3.62
C LEU A 177 -12.57 -3.01 -4.86
N TYR A 178 -11.45 -2.31 -5.02
CA TYR A 178 -10.49 -2.58 -6.08
C TYR A 178 -9.09 -2.79 -5.52
N VAL A 179 -8.51 -3.96 -5.75
CA VAL A 179 -7.19 -4.35 -5.23
C VAL A 179 -6.18 -4.34 -6.37
N THR A 180 -5.06 -3.66 -6.17
CA THR A 180 -3.96 -3.63 -7.13
C THR A 180 -2.66 -4.10 -6.50
N PHE A 181 -1.83 -4.76 -7.29
CA PHE A 181 -0.42 -4.92 -6.95
C PHE A 181 0.31 -3.60 -7.25
N SER A 182 1.09 -3.07 -6.30
CA SER A 182 1.78 -1.78 -6.46
C SER A 182 2.88 -1.80 -7.53
N GLY A 183 3.18 -2.98 -8.08
CA GLY A 183 4.22 -3.19 -9.09
C GLY A 183 5.60 -3.49 -8.50
N HIS A 184 5.75 -3.46 -7.16
CA HIS A 184 7.03 -3.75 -6.54
C HIS A 184 6.94 -4.52 -5.22
N ARG A 185 6.37 -3.93 -4.16
CA ARG A 185 6.57 -4.42 -2.77
C ARG A 185 5.30 -4.61 -1.97
N GLY A 186 4.13 -4.43 -2.58
CA GLY A 186 2.91 -4.32 -1.82
C GLY A 186 1.67 -4.28 -2.69
N PHE A 187 0.57 -3.93 -2.05
CA PHE A 187 -0.74 -3.85 -2.66
C PHE A 187 -1.43 -2.56 -2.24
N HIS A 188 -2.29 -2.04 -3.11
CA HIS A 188 -3.22 -0.98 -2.73
C HIS A 188 -4.64 -1.55 -2.74
N VAL A 189 -5.42 -1.21 -1.72
CA VAL A 189 -6.85 -1.49 -1.66
C VAL A 189 -7.58 -0.17 -1.75
N HIS A 190 -8.35 0.00 -2.82
CA HIS A 190 -9.17 1.17 -3.08
C HIS A 190 -10.62 0.86 -2.69
N VAL A 191 -11.26 1.80 -2.01
CA VAL A 191 -12.68 1.80 -1.72
C VAL A 191 -13.31 2.98 -2.46
N GLU A 192 -14.06 2.67 -3.50
CA GLU A 192 -14.77 3.63 -4.34
C GLU A 192 -16.25 3.66 -3.96
N SER A 193 -16.59 4.45 -2.95
CA SER A 193 -17.96 4.54 -2.42
C SER A 193 -18.34 6.00 -2.13
N GLU A 194 -19.60 6.37 -2.39
CA GLU A 194 -20.14 7.69 -2.00
C GLU A 194 -20.01 7.92 -0.49
N ALA A 195 -20.11 6.85 0.31
CA ALA A 195 -20.03 6.91 1.76
C ALA A 195 -18.69 7.47 2.27
N VAL A 196 -17.59 7.20 1.56
CA VAL A 196 -16.25 7.67 1.94
C VAL A 196 -15.79 8.91 1.17
N ARG A 197 -16.48 9.25 0.08
CA ARG A 197 -16.05 10.29 -0.86
C ARG A 197 -15.87 11.65 -0.18
N GLY A 198 -16.82 12.03 0.68
CA GLY A 198 -16.82 13.29 1.43
C GLY A 198 -16.05 13.27 2.75
N MET A 199 -15.44 12.15 3.15
CA MET A 199 -14.74 12.06 4.43
C MET A 199 -13.49 12.94 4.44
N ASP A 200 -13.34 13.71 5.52
CA ASP A 200 -12.13 14.48 5.80
C ASP A 200 -10.99 13.59 6.31
N GLN A 201 -9.87 14.22 6.65
CA GLN A 201 -8.67 13.51 7.11
C GLN A 201 -8.86 12.84 8.48
N ASP A 202 -9.67 13.41 9.37
CA ASP A 202 -9.84 12.89 10.72
C ASP A 202 -10.73 11.65 10.71
N LEU A 203 -11.84 11.67 9.96
CA LEU A 203 -12.67 10.48 9.76
C LEU A 203 -11.90 9.32 9.12
N ARG A 204 -11.03 9.61 8.14
CA ARG A 204 -10.16 8.60 7.53
C ARG A 204 -9.14 8.04 8.52
N ARG A 205 -8.68 8.86 9.46
CA ARG A 205 -7.78 8.43 10.53
C ARG A 205 -8.50 7.48 11.49
N GLU A 206 -9.73 7.77 11.88
CA GLU A 206 -10.52 6.88 12.75
C GLU A 206 -10.72 5.49 12.11
N ILE A 207 -10.96 5.43 10.79
CA ILE A 207 -11.02 4.15 10.06
C ILE A 207 -9.68 3.42 10.12
N SER A 208 -8.57 4.12 9.86
CA SER A 208 -7.23 3.53 9.92
C SER A 208 -6.90 3.03 11.33
N ASP A 209 -7.25 3.80 12.35
CA ASP A 209 -7.02 3.46 13.76
C ASP A 209 -7.86 2.25 14.19
N TYR A 210 -9.12 2.18 13.75
CA TYR A 210 -9.97 0.99 13.96
C TYR A 210 -9.36 -0.26 13.31
N VAL A 211 -8.95 -0.19 12.04
CA VAL A 211 -8.31 -1.32 11.33
C VAL A 211 -7.02 -1.77 12.02
N ARG A 212 -6.26 -0.83 12.59
CA ARG A 212 -5.01 -1.10 13.32
C ARG A 212 -5.23 -1.52 14.78
N GLY A 213 -6.46 -1.47 15.29
CA GLY A 213 -6.77 -1.79 16.68
C GLY A 213 -6.21 -0.76 17.67
N VAL A 214 -6.02 0.49 17.23
CA VAL A 214 -5.58 1.58 18.10
C VAL A 214 -6.73 1.92 19.06
N GLY A 215 -6.40 2.04 20.36
CA GLY A 215 -7.38 2.37 21.39
C GLY A 215 -8.20 1.20 21.93
N LEU A 216 -7.90 -0.04 21.51
CA LEU A 216 -8.51 -1.23 22.12
C LEU A 216 -8.14 -1.35 23.60
N VAL A 217 -9.17 -1.53 24.44
CA VAL A 217 -9.01 -1.69 25.89
C VAL A 217 -9.16 -3.18 26.27
N PRO A 218 -8.16 -3.81 26.91
CA PRO A 218 -8.24 -5.23 27.29
C PRO A 218 -9.46 -5.60 28.13
N GLU A 219 -9.95 -4.65 28.93
CA GLU A 219 -11.13 -4.81 29.77
C GLU A 219 -12.41 -5.06 28.96
N ALA A 220 -12.48 -4.60 27.70
CA ALA A 220 -13.61 -4.86 26.81
C ALA A 220 -13.65 -6.31 26.28
N PHE A 221 -12.55 -7.06 26.43
CA PHE A 221 -12.39 -8.44 25.92
C PHE A 221 -12.20 -9.46 27.05
N THR A 222 -12.28 -9.02 28.30
CA THR A 222 -12.03 -9.86 29.46
C THR A 222 -13.15 -9.74 30.50
N VAL A 223 -13.41 -10.83 31.21
CA VAL A 223 -14.34 -10.89 32.33
C VAL A 223 -13.55 -11.25 33.58
N GLN A 224 -13.78 -10.49 34.65
CA GLN A 224 -13.14 -10.75 35.93
C GLN A 224 -13.65 -12.09 36.51
N ALA A 225 -12.74 -13.05 36.67
CA ALA A 225 -13.00 -14.37 37.23
C ALA A 225 -12.40 -14.55 38.63
N GLY A 226 -11.76 -13.50 39.18
CA GLY A 226 -11.21 -13.47 40.54
C GLY A 226 -10.53 -12.14 40.86
N PRO A 227 -9.95 -11.97 42.06
CA PRO A 227 -9.37 -10.70 42.52
C PRO A 227 -8.26 -10.13 41.62
N ARG A 228 -7.61 -10.98 40.81
CA ARG A 228 -6.60 -10.63 39.79
C ARG A 228 -6.61 -11.59 38.60
N VAL A 229 -7.71 -12.29 38.39
CA VAL A 229 -7.84 -13.28 37.32
C VAL A 229 -8.86 -12.75 36.34
N PHE A 230 -8.41 -12.50 35.11
CA PHE A 230 -9.25 -12.11 34.00
C PHE A 230 -9.31 -13.28 33.03
N LYS A 231 -10.52 -13.73 32.71
CA LYS A 231 -10.76 -14.70 31.64
C LYS A 231 -11.04 -13.92 30.37
N VAL A 232 -10.42 -14.32 29.29
CA VAL A 232 -10.76 -13.77 27.98
C VAL A 232 -12.20 -14.20 27.67
N SER A 233 -13.07 -13.22 27.46
CA SER A 233 -14.49 -13.43 27.12
C SER A 233 -14.65 -13.14 25.65
N VAL A 234 -14.17 -14.08 24.85
CA VAL A 234 -14.13 -13.93 23.40
C VAL A 234 -14.84 -15.13 22.77
N ASP A 235 -15.76 -14.82 21.87
CA ASP A 235 -16.49 -15.79 21.08
C ASP A 235 -16.09 -15.58 19.60
N PRO A 236 -15.51 -16.61 18.93
CA PRO A 236 -15.12 -16.57 17.53
C PRO A 236 -16.22 -16.16 16.54
N GLU A 237 -17.49 -16.29 16.91
CA GLU A 237 -18.62 -15.90 16.06
C GLU A 237 -18.99 -14.41 16.20
N MET A 238 -18.47 -13.70 17.21
CA MET A 238 -18.77 -12.27 17.36
C MET A 238 -18.17 -11.42 16.23
N PRO A 239 -18.85 -10.34 15.83
CA PRO A 239 -18.33 -9.43 14.81
C PRO A 239 -17.16 -8.59 15.33
N GLY A 240 -16.46 -7.94 14.40
CA GLY A 240 -15.41 -6.96 14.69
C GLY A 240 -14.26 -7.51 15.52
N TRP A 241 -13.68 -6.65 16.36
CA TRP A 241 -12.49 -6.98 17.15
C TRP A 241 -12.69 -8.13 18.15
N HIS A 242 -13.89 -8.31 18.70
CA HIS A 242 -14.17 -9.41 19.64
C HIS A 242 -13.91 -10.77 19.01
N GLY A 243 -14.51 -11.05 17.85
CA GLY A 243 -14.30 -12.32 17.16
C GLY A 243 -12.90 -12.43 16.54
N ARG A 244 -12.33 -11.33 16.05
CA ARG A 244 -10.94 -11.33 15.50
C ARG A 244 -9.93 -11.76 16.55
N ILE A 245 -10.01 -11.19 17.76
CA ILE A 245 -9.15 -11.57 18.89
C ILE A 245 -9.41 -13.03 19.29
N ALA A 246 -10.68 -13.45 19.37
CA ALA A 246 -11.05 -14.83 19.68
C ALA A 246 -10.41 -15.84 18.72
N ARG A 247 -10.58 -15.62 17.41
CA ARG A 247 -10.08 -16.49 16.35
C ARG A 247 -8.56 -16.55 16.35
N TYR A 248 -7.90 -15.41 16.57
CA TYR A 248 -6.45 -15.35 16.68
C TYR A 248 -5.93 -16.14 17.89
N LEU A 249 -6.53 -15.97 19.07
CA LEU A 249 -6.13 -16.70 20.28
C LEU A 249 -6.37 -18.21 20.13
N LEU A 250 -7.49 -18.62 19.54
CA LEU A 250 -7.78 -20.02 19.27
C LEU A 250 -6.74 -20.62 18.32
N PHE A 251 -6.44 -19.93 17.20
CA PHE A 251 -5.41 -20.36 16.27
C PHE A 251 -4.04 -20.48 16.94
N TRP A 252 -3.66 -19.51 17.76
CA TRP A 252 -2.40 -19.53 18.50
C TRP A 252 -2.30 -20.70 19.47
N LEU A 253 -3.37 -20.99 20.23
CA LEU A 253 -3.42 -22.14 21.15
C LEU A 253 -3.28 -23.47 20.41
N LEU A 254 -4.00 -23.63 19.29
CA LEU A 254 -3.92 -24.85 18.48
C LEU A 254 -2.53 -25.05 17.87
N ALA A 255 -1.91 -23.97 17.39
CA ALA A 255 -0.55 -24.01 16.86
C ALA A 255 0.50 -24.30 17.95
N ALA A 256 0.24 -23.93 19.21
CA ALA A 256 1.12 -24.21 20.33
C ALA A 256 1.06 -25.67 20.80
N ASP A 257 -0.09 -26.34 20.64
CA ASP A 257 -0.23 -27.78 20.95
C ASP A 257 0.45 -28.68 19.89
N GLU A 258 0.72 -28.16 18.69
CA GLU A 258 1.42 -28.88 17.61
C GLU A 258 2.96 -28.71 17.64
N ALA A 259 3.51 -27.91 18.56
CA ALA A 259 4.94 -27.59 18.67
C ALA A 259 5.63 -28.28 19.86
#